data_AF-A0A2V8SXV0-F1
#
_entry.id   AF-A0A2V8SXV0-F1
#
_cell.length_a   1.000
_cell.length_b   1.000
_cell.length_c   1.000
_cell.angle_alpha   90.00
_cell.angle_beta   90.00
_cell.angle_gamma   90.00
#
_symmetry.space_group_name_H-M   'P 1'
#
loop_
_entity.id
_entity.type
_entity.pdbx_description
1 polymer ?
#
loop_
_entity_poly.entity_id
_entity_poly.type
_entity_poly.pdbx_seq_one_letter_code
_entity_poly.pdbx_strand_id
1 'polypeptide(L)'
;MSDERRARICVPVCARRADELRPFVSRAAEVADIVELRLDCLDEDQLDPSRPLAESLKNLLHDLLLNFRTPFIITFRPAEQGGHRALDTSARVRFWQSAAEELSREEFRARVFADIELDLFESPRGESLREASKNFSVICSHHDFRQTPSDLASVYERAARTPARVIKIAVRANVITDCLEVLRLLERARRDGREMIAVAMGEAGLLTRVLAPSRGAFLTYGSLDSAQATAPGQTVARELRRLYRVHDITERTLVTGLVGSPVAHSLSPRIHNAAFAALGLDAVYIPFETADVSDFVRRMARPCTRKLSWNLRGLSVTAPHKTAVMSQLDWVEPKAAEIGAVNTVRIEGDELRGYNTDAEAALKPLDGLIDLSGARVAVIGAGGAARALLWRLRERGARATVFARNGERARATANAFGADAVAFAANTNALGANTNAPEGASFGGFDVVV
;
A
#
# COMPACT_ATOMS: atom_id res chain seq x y z
N MET A 1 -10.84 10.88 29.73
CA MET A 1 -10.36 9.76 28.89
C MET A 1 -10.55 10.18 27.46
N SER A 2 -9.45 10.53 26.79
CA SER A 2 -9.48 11.17 25.46
C SER A 2 -10.19 10.28 24.47
N ASP A 3 -11.14 10.86 23.74
CA ASP A 3 -11.77 10.27 22.56
C ASP A 3 -10.65 9.95 21.55
N GLU A 4 -10.12 8.72 21.61
CA GLU A 4 -9.13 8.23 20.66
C GLU A 4 -9.76 8.38 19.29
N ARG A 5 -9.24 9.30 18.47
CA ARG A 5 -9.77 9.55 17.12
C ARG A 5 -9.76 8.22 16.35
N ARG A 6 -10.93 7.63 16.23
CA ARG A 6 -11.15 6.39 15.47
C ARG A 6 -10.68 6.63 14.04
N ALA A 7 -9.92 5.70 13.48
CA ALA A 7 -9.49 5.78 12.08
C ALA A 7 -10.73 5.93 11.18
N ARG A 8 -10.61 6.74 10.14
CA ARG A 8 -11.69 6.96 9.16
C ARG A 8 -11.23 6.54 7.77
N ILE A 9 -12.08 5.80 7.07
CA ILE A 9 -11.90 5.41 5.68
C ILE A 9 -12.75 6.35 4.82
N CYS A 10 -12.09 7.11 3.96
CA CYS A 10 -12.74 7.90 2.92
C CYS A 10 -12.86 7.07 1.64
N VAL A 11 -14.05 7.06 1.05
CA VAL A 11 -14.31 6.46 -0.26
C VAL A 11 -14.63 7.55 -1.28
N PRO A 12 -13.77 7.78 -2.29
CA PRO A 12 -14.07 8.65 -3.40
C PRO A 12 -15.16 8.06 -4.30
N VAL A 13 -16.09 8.92 -4.71
CA VAL A 13 -17.16 8.66 -5.67
C VAL A 13 -16.90 9.53 -6.90
N CYS A 14 -16.69 8.88 -8.03
CA CYS A 14 -16.44 9.50 -9.33
C CYS A 14 -17.56 9.06 -10.27
N ALA A 15 -18.55 9.93 -10.49
CA ALA A 15 -19.68 9.73 -11.38
C ALA A 15 -19.53 10.60 -12.63
N ARG A 16 -19.97 10.12 -13.80
CA ARG A 16 -19.98 10.95 -15.02
C ARG A 16 -21.26 11.78 -15.13
N ARG A 17 -22.38 11.24 -14.64
CA ARG A 17 -23.67 11.92 -14.65
C ARG A 17 -24.17 12.20 -13.24
N ALA A 18 -24.90 13.30 -13.06
CA ALA A 18 -25.37 13.72 -11.74
C ALA A 18 -26.32 12.69 -11.10
N ASP A 19 -27.20 12.06 -11.90
CA ASP A 19 -28.12 11.02 -11.45
C ASP A 19 -27.43 9.75 -10.89
N GLU A 20 -26.17 9.52 -11.24
CA GLU A 20 -25.36 8.40 -10.75
C GLU A 20 -24.71 8.65 -9.38
N LEU A 21 -24.68 9.91 -8.90
CA LEU A 21 -24.07 10.23 -7.62
C LEU A 21 -24.77 9.53 -6.46
N ARG A 22 -26.11 9.63 -6.38
CA ARG A 22 -26.89 9.02 -5.29
C ARG A 22 -26.67 7.51 -5.13
N PRO A 23 -26.78 6.67 -6.18
CA PRO A 23 -26.51 5.24 -6.03
C PRO A 23 -25.06 4.93 -5.66
N PHE A 24 -24.06 5.68 -6.16
CA PHE A 24 -22.67 5.49 -5.74
C PHE A 24 -22.41 5.90 -4.29
N VAL A 25 -22.99 7.02 -3.84
CA VAL A 25 -22.91 7.46 -2.43
C VAL A 25 -23.54 6.41 -1.51
N SER A 26 -24.69 5.86 -1.87
CA SER A 26 -25.34 4.79 -1.10
C SER A 26 -24.43 3.59 -0.90
N ARG A 27 -23.81 3.10 -1.98
CA ARG A 27 -22.85 1.98 -1.92
C ARG A 27 -21.59 2.34 -1.11
N ALA A 28 -21.05 3.55 -1.30
CA ALA A 28 -19.86 4.01 -0.58
C ALA A 28 -20.11 4.08 0.93
N ALA A 29 -21.28 4.60 1.33
CA ALA A 29 -21.67 4.74 2.73
C ALA A 29 -21.79 3.40 3.50
N GLU A 30 -21.92 2.26 2.82
CA GLU A 30 -21.91 0.93 3.47
C GLU A 30 -20.55 0.58 4.07
N VAL A 31 -19.47 1.09 3.48
CA VAL A 31 -18.09 0.74 3.85
C VAL A 31 -17.27 1.91 4.37
N ALA A 32 -17.62 3.14 4.00
CA ALA A 32 -16.88 4.35 4.30
C ALA A 32 -17.34 5.03 5.60
N ASP A 33 -16.41 5.70 6.26
CA ASP A 33 -16.70 6.64 7.35
C ASP A 33 -16.88 8.07 6.83
N ILE A 34 -16.36 8.37 5.63
CA ILE A 34 -16.49 9.64 4.91
C ILE A 34 -16.60 9.34 3.41
N VAL A 35 -17.45 10.07 2.68
CA VAL A 35 -17.54 9.96 1.21
C VAL A 35 -16.95 11.20 0.55
N GLU A 36 -16.04 11.03 -0.42
CA GLU A 36 -15.54 12.15 -1.22
C GLU A 36 -16.30 12.21 -2.55
N LEU A 37 -16.99 13.30 -2.82
CA LEU A 37 -17.63 13.59 -4.10
C LEU A 37 -16.62 14.26 -5.03
N ARG A 38 -16.14 13.52 -6.04
CA ARG A 38 -15.26 14.02 -7.10
C ARG A 38 -16.10 14.66 -8.19
N LEU A 39 -16.49 15.91 -7.99
CA LEU A 39 -17.33 16.64 -8.94
C LEU A 39 -16.60 16.88 -10.26
N ASP A 40 -15.27 16.95 -10.25
CA ASP A 40 -14.47 17.02 -11.47
C ASP A 40 -14.66 15.83 -12.44
N CYS A 41 -15.23 14.71 -11.97
CA CYS A 41 -15.55 13.54 -12.78
C CYS A 41 -16.83 13.63 -13.61
N LEU A 42 -17.74 14.55 -13.28
CA LEU A 42 -18.98 14.71 -14.05
C LEU A 42 -18.63 15.10 -15.50
N ASP A 43 -19.57 15.02 -16.43
CA ASP A 43 -19.37 15.50 -17.79
C ASP A 43 -19.46 17.04 -17.86
N GLU A 44 -18.95 17.67 -18.92
CA GLU A 44 -18.84 19.15 -19.02
C GLU A 44 -20.20 19.84 -19.04
N ASP A 45 -21.19 19.25 -19.69
CA ASP A 45 -22.58 19.75 -19.77
C ASP A 45 -23.28 19.78 -18.40
N GLN A 46 -22.79 19.00 -17.44
CA GLN A 46 -23.27 18.96 -16.06
C GLN A 46 -22.60 20.01 -15.16
N LEU A 47 -21.43 20.52 -15.57
CA LEU A 47 -20.54 21.35 -14.77
C LEU A 47 -19.74 22.31 -15.66
N ASP A 48 -20.36 23.40 -16.10
CA ASP A 48 -19.63 24.51 -16.71
C ASP A 48 -19.06 25.42 -15.60
N PRO A 49 -17.73 25.43 -15.35
CA PRO A 49 -17.13 26.24 -14.28
C PRO A 49 -17.04 27.74 -14.63
N SER A 50 -17.42 28.13 -15.86
CA SER A 50 -17.64 29.52 -16.21
C SER A 50 -19.03 30.03 -15.80
N ARG A 51 -19.93 29.11 -15.41
CA ARG A 51 -21.28 29.40 -14.94
C ARG A 51 -21.42 29.02 -13.45
N PRO A 52 -22.41 29.59 -12.74
CA PRO A 52 -22.79 29.07 -11.43
C PRO A 52 -23.11 27.59 -11.52
N LEU A 53 -22.94 26.86 -10.40
CA LEU A 53 -23.37 25.48 -10.30
C LEU A 53 -24.80 25.35 -10.83
N ALA A 54 -25.04 24.42 -11.77
CA ALA A 54 -26.38 24.23 -12.30
C ALA A 54 -27.36 24.00 -11.15
N GLU A 55 -28.51 24.68 -11.17
CA GLU A 55 -29.50 24.63 -10.08
C GLU A 55 -29.92 23.17 -9.77
N SER A 56 -29.97 22.31 -10.79
CA SER A 56 -30.19 20.87 -10.65
C SER A 56 -29.11 20.17 -9.82
N LEU A 57 -27.83 20.47 -10.06
CA LEU A 57 -26.72 19.91 -9.28
C LEU A 57 -26.68 20.49 -7.87
N LYS A 58 -26.97 21.79 -7.69
CA LYS A 58 -27.07 22.41 -6.37
C LYS A 58 -28.14 21.71 -5.52
N ASN A 59 -29.32 21.49 -6.10
CA ASN A 59 -30.42 20.77 -5.45
C ASN A 59 -30.07 19.31 -5.15
N LEU A 60 -29.41 18.61 -6.08
CA LEU A 60 -28.94 17.25 -5.84
C LEU A 60 -27.90 17.18 -4.72
N LEU A 61 -26.92 18.08 -4.70
CA LEU A 61 -25.92 18.12 -3.63
C LEU A 61 -26.60 18.41 -2.28
N HIS A 62 -27.48 19.40 -2.22
CA HIS A 62 -28.26 19.70 -1.02
C HIS A 62 -29.04 18.47 -0.53
N ASP A 63 -29.71 17.78 -1.44
CA ASP A 63 -30.46 16.55 -1.18
C ASP A 63 -29.57 15.39 -0.69
N LEU A 64 -28.41 15.18 -1.29
CA LEU A 64 -27.42 14.18 -0.82
C LEU A 64 -26.91 14.52 0.57
N LEU A 65 -26.54 15.78 0.78
CA LEU A 65 -26.04 16.25 2.07
C LEU A 65 -27.11 16.05 3.13
N LEU A 66 -28.37 16.43 2.92
CA LEU A 66 -29.43 16.25 3.92
C LEU A 66 -29.77 14.80 4.24
N ASN A 67 -29.79 13.92 3.23
CA ASN A 67 -30.31 12.56 3.39
C ASN A 67 -29.29 11.52 3.84
N PHE A 68 -27.99 11.81 3.73
CA PHE A 68 -26.93 10.91 4.20
C PHE A 68 -26.30 11.41 5.49
N ARG A 69 -26.24 10.53 6.50
CA ARG A 69 -25.57 10.81 7.78
C ARG A 69 -24.05 10.78 7.67
N THR A 70 -23.51 10.06 6.70
CA THR A 70 -22.06 9.97 6.47
C THR A 70 -21.51 11.35 6.11
N PRO A 71 -20.42 11.81 6.75
CA PRO A 71 -19.73 13.04 6.37
C PRO A 71 -19.25 13.03 4.90
N PHE A 72 -19.14 14.22 4.31
CA PHE A 72 -18.74 14.41 2.92
C PHE A 72 -17.46 15.23 2.78
N ILE A 73 -16.66 14.89 1.78
CA ILE A 73 -15.65 15.78 1.21
C ILE A 73 -16.14 16.16 -0.18
N ILE A 74 -16.21 17.45 -0.49
CA ILE A 74 -16.49 17.95 -1.83
C ILE A 74 -15.15 18.28 -2.47
N THR A 75 -14.91 17.75 -3.67
CA THR A 75 -13.66 17.94 -4.40
C THR A 75 -13.95 18.36 -5.84
N PHE A 76 -13.31 19.44 -6.28
CA PHE A 76 -13.37 19.93 -7.66
C PHE A 76 -11.94 20.18 -8.17
N ARG A 77 -11.28 19.09 -8.56
CA ARG A 77 -9.84 19.02 -8.78
C ARG A 77 -9.44 19.29 -10.24
N PRO A 78 -8.38 20.08 -10.52
CA PRO A 78 -7.81 20.21 -11.86
C PRO A 78 -6.95 18.99 -12.25
N ALA A 79 -6.84 18.69 -13.54
CA ALA A 79 -6.11 17.52 -14.07
C ALA A 79 -4.66 17.43 -13.60
N GLU A 80 -3.94 18.55 -13.55
CA GLU A 80 -2.55 18.62 -13.08
C GLU A 80 -2.39 18.25 -11.59
N GLN A 81 -3.48 18.27 -10.82
CA GLN A 81 -3.52 17.84 -9.43
C GLN A 81 -4.36 16.55 -9.23
N GLY A 82 -4.51 15.73 -10.29
CA GLY A 82 -5.19 14.44 -10.24
C GLY A 82 -6.70 14.49 -10.46
N GLY A 83 -7.19 15.60 -11.02
CA GLY A 83 -8.55 15.76 -11.49
C GLY A 83 -8.83 15.08 -12.83
N HIS A 84 -10.10 15.05 -13.23
CA HIS A 84 -10.55 14.47 -14.50
C HIS A 84 -10.73 15.48 -15.64
N ARG A 85 -10.43 16.76 -15.40
CA ARG A 85 -10.63 17.85 -16.36
C ARG A 85 -9.63 18.98 -16.19
N ALA A 86 -9.36 19.71 -17.26
CA ALA A 86 -8.55 20.93 -17.21
C ALA A 86 -9.36 22.05 -16.56
N LEU A 87 -8.86 22.63 -15.48
CA LEU A 87 -9.53 23.72 -14.75
C LEU A 87 -8.53 24.82 -14.40
N ASP A 88 -8.71 25.99 -14.98
CA ASP A 88 -7.90 27.15 -14.62
C ASP A 88 -8.24 27.67 -13.21
N THR A 89 -7.38 28.56 -12.70
CA THR A 89 -7.55 29.16 -11.37
C THR A 89 -8.88 29.91 -11.22
N SER A 90 -9.32 30.64 -12.25
CA SER A 90 -10.55 31.45 -12.16
C SER A 90 -11.79 30.58 -12.11
N ALA A 91 -11.83 29.51 -12.90
CA ALA A 91 -12.86 28.48 -12.92
C ALA A 91 -13.03 27.85 -11.54
N ARG A 92 -11.92 27.43 -10.91
CA ARG A 92 -11.94 26.85 -9.56
C ARG A 92 -12.37 27.85 -8.48
N VAL A 93 -11.88 29.09 -8.53
CA VAL A 93 -12.29 30.15 -7.58
C VAL A 93 -13.79 30.43 -7.69
N ARG A 94 -14.33 30.59 -8.91
CA ARG A 94 -15.77 30.80 -9.13
C ARG A 94 -16.61 29.65 -8.59
N PHE A 95 -16.19 28.42 -8.85
CA PHE A 95 -16.87 27.23 -8.31
C PHE A 95 -16.99 27.31 -6.79
N TRP A 96 -15.88 27.51 -6.09
CA TRP A 96 -15.88 27.56 -4.62
C TRP A 96 -16.63 28.77 -4.05
N GLN A 97 -16.57 29.92 -4.71
CA GLN A 97 -17.38 31.09 -4.35
C GLN A 97 -18.87 30.79 -4.46
N SER A 98 -19.30 30.12 -5.53
CA SER A 98 -20.72 29.77 -5.72
C SER A 98 -21.23 28.74 -4.71
N ALA A 99 -20.34 27.88 -4.19
CA ALA A 99 -20.67 26.87 -3.19
C ALA A 99 -20.58 27.41 -1.74
N ALA A 100 -19.91 28.54 -1.51
CA ALA A 100 -19.57 29.02 -0.18
C ALA A 100 -20.80 29.28 0.71
N GLU A 101 -21.87 29.85 0.17
CA GLU A 101 -23.11 30.11 0.90
C GLU A 101 -23.71 28.80 1.45
N GLU A 102 -23.84 27.80 0.57
CA GLU A 102 -24.41 26.50 0.93
C GLU A 102 -23.54 25.76 1.95
N LEU A 103 -22.22 25.75 1.74
CA LEU A 103 -21.27 25.11 2.64
C LEU A 103 -21.14 25.80 4.01
N SER A 104 -21.51 27.08 4.10
CA SER A 104 -21.48 27.86 5.34
C SER A 104 -22.69 27.61 6.26
N ARG A 105 -23.69 26.84 5.80
CA ARG A 105 -24.83 26.43 6.63
C ARG A 105 -24.36 25.69 7.87
N GLU A 106 -24.93 26.04 9.03
CA GLU A 106 -24.51 25.52 10.33
C GLU A 106 -24.58 23.99 10.40
N GLU A 107 -25.64 23.40 9.84
CA GLU A 107 -25.87 21.95 9.76
C GLU A 107 -24.82 21.18 8.92
N PHE A 108 -24.05 21.87 8.07
CA PHE A 108 -22.98 21.27 7.26
C PHE A 108 -21.59 21.49 7.85
N ARG A 109 -21.42 22.52 8.67
CA ARG A 109 -20.11 22.96 9.20
C ARG A 109 -19.30 21.83 9.86
N ALA A 110 -19.96 20.90 10.53
CA ALA A 110 -19.31 19.79 11.22
C ALA A 110 -19.03 18.54 10.34
N ARG A 111 -19.72 18.41 9.20
CA ARG A 111 -19.81 17.14 8.45
C ARG A 111 -19.48 17.24 6.95
N VAL A 112 -19.34 18.45 6.42
CA VAL A 112 -18.97 18.68 5.01
C VAL A 112 -17.65 19.42 4.95
N PHE A 113 -16.70 18.87 4.21
CA PHE A 113 -15.38 19.44 4.01
C PHE A 113 -15.21 19.85 2.55
N ALA A 114 -14.80 21.09 2.30
CA ALA A 114 -14.35 21.51 0.98
C ALA A 114 -12.86 21.19 0.82
N ASP A 115 -12.50 20.38 -0.16
CA ASP A 115 -11.10 20.10 -0.51
C ASP A 115 -10.61 21.10 -1.56
N ILE A 116 -9.88 22.11 -1.09
CA ILE A 116 -9.40 23.25 -1.87
C ILE A 116 -7.87 23.14 -1.99
N GLU A 117 -7.34 23.30 -3.19
CA GLU A 117 -5.90 23.20 -3.41
C GLU A 117 -5.13 24.37 -2.79
N LEU A 118 -3.91 24.11 -2.28
CA LEU A 118 -3.01 25.11 -1.71
C LEU A 118 -2.70 26.24 -2.70
N ASP A 119 -2.58 25.95 -3.99
CA ASP A 119 -2.27 26.96 -5.02
C ASP A 119 -3.39 28.01 -5.16
N LEU A 120 -4.64 27.67 -4.88
CA LEU A 120 -5.74 28.64 -4.83
C LEU A 120 -5.59 29.59 -3.65
N PHE A 121 -5.18 29.08 -2.49
CA PHE A 121 -4.95 29.92 -1.31
C PHE A 121 -3.74 30.83 -1.45
N GLU A 122 -2.78 30.48 -2.29
CA GLU A 122 -1.60 31.31 -2.56
C GLU A 122 -1.82 32.26 -3.75
N SER A 123 -2.81 31.98 -4.59
CA SER A 123 -3.17 32.84 -5.71
C SER A 123 -3.66 34.21 -5.23
N PRO A 124 -3.28 35.31 -5.93
CA PRO A 124 -3.90 36.61 -5.72
C PRO A 124 -5.42 36.59 -5.92
N ARG A 125 -5.92 35.74 -6.84
CA ARG A 125 -7.36 35.58 -7.11
C ARG A 125 -8.11 34.86 -5.98
N GLY A 126 -7.39 34.23 -5.07
CA GLY A 126 -7.96 33.49 -3.94
C GLY A 126 -8.27 34.33 -2.70
N GLU A 127 -8.13 35.65 -2.74
CA GLU A 127 -8.34 36.51 -1.55
C GLU A 127 -9.76 36.40 -0.98
N SER A 128 -10.77 36.55 -1.83
CA SER A 128 -12.17 36.36 -1.43
C SER A 128 -12.46 34.93 -0.95
N LEU A 129 -11.79 33.93 -1.54
CA LEU A 129 -11.92 32.53 -1.14
C LEU A 129 -11.31 32.29 0.25
N ARG A 130 -10.17 32.92 0.58
CA ARG A 130 -9.56 32.87 1.92
C ARG A 130 -10.51 33.38 2.99
N GLU A 131 -11.22 34.48 2.71
CA GLU A 131 -12.20 35.02 3.65
C GLU A 131 -13.42 34.11 3.80
N ALA A 132 -14.02 33.68 2.68
CA ALA A 132 -15.17 32.79 2.69
C ALA A 132 -14.88 31.46 3.40
N SER A 133 -13.67 30.92 3.22
CA SER A 133 -13.21 29.65 3.80
C SER A 133 -13.18 29.64 5.33
N LYS A 134 -13.26 30.79 6.00
CA LYS A 134 -13.37 30.85 7.47
C LYS A 134 -14.75 30.39 7.99
N ASN A 135 -15.75 30.34 7.10
CA ASN A 135 -17.14 30.06 7.46
C ASN A 135 -17.55 28.59 7.26
N PHE A 136 -16.74 27.77 6.60
CA PHE A 136 -16.99 26.35 6.38
C PHE A 136 -15.74 25.49 6.63
N SER A 137 -15.91 24.18 6.79
CA SER A 137 -14.77 23.28 7.05
C SER A 137 -13.96 23.05 5.77
N VAL A 138 -12.67 23.35 5.81
CA VAL A 138 -11.75 23.24 4.67
C VAL A 138 -10.67 22.19 4.91
N ILE A 139 -10.42 21.38 3.88
CA ILE A 139 -9.19 20.62 3.66
C ILE A 139 -8.34 21.43 2.67
N CYS A 140 -7.15 21.87 3.08
CA CYS A 140 -6.17 22.46 2.16
C CYS A 140 -5.27 21.36 1.62
N SER A 141 -5.34 21.08 0.32
CA SER A 141 -4.64 19.95 -0.29
C SER A 141 -3.48 20.33 -1.19
N HIS A 142 -2.48 19.46 -1.24
CA HIS A 142 -1.36 19.52 -2.17
C HIS A 142 -1.04 18.12 -2.69
N HIS A 143 -0.75 18.01 -3.98
CA HIS A 143 -0.49 16.74 -4.65
C HIS A 143 0.82 16.78 -5.45
N ASP A 144 1.68 15.77 -5.26
CA ASP A 144 2.85 15.51 -6.11
C ASP A 144 2.75 14.08 -6.67
N PHE A 145 2.47 13.96 -7.98
CA PHE A 145 2.30 12.67 -8.65
C PHE A 145 3.63 12.05 -9.12
N ARG A 146 4.74 12.77 -8.99
CA ARG A 146 6.05 12.37 -9.52
C ARG A 146 6.92 11.74 -8.45
N GLN A 147 6.93 12.31 -7.25
CA GLN A 147 7.79 11.84 -6.17
C GLN A 147 7.29 12.22 -4.77
N THR A 148 8.07 11.84 -3.77
CA THR A 148 7.97 12.35 -2.41
C THR A 148 9.06 13.41 -2.23
N PRO A 149 8.71 14.72 -2.25
CA PRO A 149 9.67 15.79 -2.07
C PRO A 149 10.49 15.67 -0.77
N SER A 150 11.76 16.07 -0.80
CA SER A 150 12.58 16.16 0.41
C SER A 150 12.13 17.28 1.36
N ASP A 151 11.39 18.27 0.86
CA ASP A 151 10.92 19.43 1.62
C ASP A 151 9.39 19.42 1.83
N LEU A 152 8.84 18.28 2.24
CA LEU A 152 7.43 18.24 2.67
C LEU A 152 7.14 19.17 3.86
N ALA A 153 8.17 19.48 4.65
CA ALA A 153 8.09 20.43 5.74
C ALA A 153 7.63 21.81 5.27
N SER A 154 8.21 22.34 4.20
CA SER A 154 7.81 23.64 3.63
C SER A 154 6.37 23.62 3.09
N VAL A 155 5.96 22.55 2.41
CA VAL A 155 4.57 22.39 1.94
C VAL A 155 3.60 22.39 3.12
N TYR A 156 3.93 21.67 4.20
CA TYR A 156 3.15 21.66 5.43
C TYR A 156 3.05 23.05 6.06
N GLU A 157 4.15 23.78 6.18
CA GLU A 157 4.16 25.14 6.76
C GLU A 157 3.32 26.13 5.95
N ARG A 158 3.37 26.04 4.62
CA ARG A 158 2.54 26.86 3.73
C ARG A 158 1.05 26.54 3.91
N ALA A 159 0.69 25.26 3.95
CA ALA A 159 -0.68 24.83 4.19
C ALA A 159 -1.18 25.22 5.60
N ALA A 160 -0.32 25.17 6.62
CA ALA A 160 -0.65 25.53 7.99
C ALA A 160 -0.95 27.02 8.20
N ARG A 161 -0.49 27.89 7.28
CA ARG A 161 -0.80 29.33 7.25
C ARG A 161 -2.16 29.66 6.62
N THR A 162 -2.82 28.68 6.01
CA THR A 162 -4.16 28.87 5.44
C THR A 162 -5.23 28.76 6.54
N PRO A 163 -6.48 29.20 6.28
CA PRO A 163 -7.61 28.99 7.18
C PRO A 163 -8.05 27.52 7.34
N ALA A 164 -7.36 26.57 6.69
CA ALA A 164 -7.81 25.19 6.65
C ALA A 164 -7.81 24.52 8.02
N ARG A 165 -8.87 23.75 8.25
CA ARG A 165 -9.01 22.90 9.43
C ARG A 165 -8.13 21.66 9.32
N VAL A 166 -8.05 21.09 8.12
CA VAL A 166 -7.29 19.87 7.82
C VAL A 166 -6.28 20.15 6.71
N ILE A 167 -5.05 19.71 6.90
CA ILE A 167 -4.01 19.75 5.85
C ILE A 167 -4.01 18.41 5.11
N LYS A 168 -3.98 18.40 3.77
CA LYS A 168 -3.89 17.17 2.97
C LYS A 168 -2.65 17.20 2.08
N ILE A 169 -1.76 16.24 2.23
CA ILE A 169 -0.58 16.09 1.38
C ILE A 169 -0.56 14.68 0.79
N ALA A 170 -0.66 14.59 -0.53
CA ALA A 170 -0.61 13.33 -1.27
C ALA A 170 0.60 13.33 -2.21
N VAL A 171 1.49 12.35 -2.07
CA VAL A 171 2.76 12.31 -2.80
C VAL A 171 2.99 10.95 -3.43
N ARG A 172 3.86 10.81 -4.43
CA ARG A 172 4.18 9.52 -5.03
C ARG A 172 5.34 8.85 -4.28
N ALA A 173 5.12 7.66 -3.74
CA ALA A 173 6.22 6.81 -3.30
C ALA A 173 6.77 6.04 -4.50
N ASN A 174 8.06 6.22 -4.78
CA ASN A 174 8.81 5.47 -5.77
C ASN A 174 9.49 4.25 -5.14
N VAL A 175 9.86 4.35 -3.88
CA VAL A 175 10.33 3.25 -3.04
C VAL A 175 9.62 3.26 -1.69
N ILE A 176 9.56 2.12 -1.01
CA ILE A 176 8.89 2.00 0.29
C ILE A 176 9.43 2.97 1.34
N THR A 177 10.72 3.31 1.29
CA THR A 177 11.35 4.22 2.24
C THR A 177 10.91 5.68 2.09
N ASP A 178 10.26 6.06 0.99
CA ASP A 178 9.61 7.37 0.82
C ASP A 178 8.45 7.56 1.80
N CYS A 179 7.77 6.47 2.18
CA CYS A 179 6.67 6.51 3.14
C CYS A 179 7.09 7.02 4.52
N LEU A 180 8.38 6.97 4.85
CA LEU A 180 8.90 7.49 6.13
C LEU A 180 8.60 8.98 6.29
N GLU A 181 8.80 9.77 5.24
CA GLU A 181 8.62 11.22 5.31
C GLU A 181 7.14 11.57 5.48
N VAL A 182 6.24 10.82 4.82
CA VAL A 182 4.78 10.96 5.00
C VAL A 182 4.35 10.63 6.43
N LEU A 183 4.83 9.53 7.00
CA LEU A 183 4.46 9.12 8.37
C LEU A 183 5.03 10.07 9.43
N ARG A 184 6.25 10.58 9.25
CA ARG A 184 6.85 11.59 10.13
C ARG A 184 6.12 12.92 10.08
N LEU A 185 5.60 13.29 8.91
CA LEU A 185 4.82 14.51 8.75
C LEU A 185 3.51 14.45 9.55
N LEU A 186 2.87 13.27 9.61
CA LEU A 186 1.72 13.03 10.48
C LEU A 186 2.09 13.17 11.97
N GLU A 187 3.21 12.59 12.40
CA GLU A 187 3.70 12.73 13.78
C GLU A 187 4.02 14.19 14.13
N ARG A 188 4.54 14.97 13.18
CA ARG A 188 4.70 16.42 13.34
C ARG A 188 3.35 17.12 13.47
N ALA A 189 2.44 16.91 12.53
CA ALA A 189 1.12 17.55 12.56
C ALA A 189 0.38 17.27 13.87
N ARG A 190 0.47 16.04 14.39
CA ARG A 190 -0.06 15.66 15.70
C ARG A 190 0.56 16.47 16.85
N ARG A 191 1.89 16.65 16.87
CA ARG A 191 2.58 17.49 17.87
C ARG A 191 2.16 18.96 17.78
N ASP A 192 1.92 19.45 16.58
CA ASP A 192 1.48 20.82 16.33
C ASP A 192 -0.04 21.01 16.58
N GLY A 193 -0.76 19.96 16.97
CA GLY A 193 -2.21 20.00 17.20
C GLY A 193 -3.04 20.17 15.92
N ARG A 194 -2.48 19.86 14.75
CA ARG A 194 -3.12 20.00 13.44
C ARG A 194 -3.74 18.69 12.96
N GLU A 195 -4.93 18.78 12.39
CA GLU A 195 -5.54 17.66 11.68
C GLU A 195 -4.88 17.51 10.30
N MET A 196 -4.44 16.30 9.96
CA MET A 196 -3.72 16.07 8.71
C MET A 196 -4.13 14.77 8.03
N ILE A 197 -4.23 14.81 6.71
CA ILE A 197 -4.31 13.67 5.81
C ILE A 197 -2.98 13.61 5.08
N ALA A 198 -2.26 12.48 5.19
CA ALA A 198 -1.01 12.29 4.47
C ALA A 198 -1.00 10.91 3.84
N VAL A 199 -0.79 10.84 2.52
CA VAL A 199 -0.85 9.58 1.78
C VAL A 199 0.29 9.52 0.76
N ALA A 200 0.99 8.40 0.74
CA ALA A 200 1.83 8.01 -0.38
C ALA A 200 0.99 7.23 -1.40
N MET A 201 1.02 7.66 -2.65
CA MET A 201 0.46 7.00 -3.82
C MET A 201 1.45 5.99 -4.40
N GLY A 202 0.95 5.09 -5.24
CA GLY A 202 1.71 3.98 -5.80
C GLY A 202 1.65 2.74 -4.91
N GLU A 203 2.17 1.62 -5.41
CA GLU A 203 2.11 0.32 -4.72
C GLU A 203 2.86 0.34 -3.38
N ALA A 204 4.04 0.97 -3.35
CA ALA A 204 4.80 1.21 -2.13
C ALA A 204 4.00 2.03 -1.08
N GLY A 205 3.05 2.84 -1.53
CA GLY A 205 2.25 3.72 -0.70
C GLY A 205 1.21 3.03 0.18
N LEU A 206 0.92 1.74 -0.04
CA LEU A 206 0.00 0.94 0.76
C LEU A 206 0.29 1.04 2.27
N LEU A 207 1.57 1.10 2.63
CA LEU A 207 2.00 1.27 4.01
C LEU A 207 1.33 2.48 4.69
N THR A 208 1.30 3.62 4.00
CA THR A 208 0.67 4.83 4.53
C THR A 208 -0.84 4.67 4.62
N ARG A 209 -1.49 3.96 3.69
CA ARG A 209 -2.94 3.75 3.74
C ARG A 209 -3.36 2.91 4.96
N VAL A 210 -2.52 1.99 5.41
CA VAL A 210 -2.81 1.11 6.55
C VAL A 210 -2.39 1.74 7.87
N LEU A 211 -1.17 2.30 7.96
CA LEU A 211 -0.61 2.76 9.23
C LEU A 211 -0.76 4.25 9.52
N ALA A 212 -1.04 5.11 8.53
CA ALA A 212 -1.20 6.54 8.77
C ALA A 212 -2.26 6.88 9.85
N PRO A 213 -3.41 6.18 9.94
CA PRO A 213 -4.37 6.44 11.01
C PRO A 213 -3.78 6.29 12.41
N SER A 214 -2.97 5.24 12.64
CA SER A 214 -2.26 5.04 13.91
C SER A 214 -1.28 6.17 14.24
N ARG A 215 -0.88 6.98 13.25
CA ARG A 215 0.03 8.11 13.38
C ARG A 215 -0.65 9.47 13.46
N GLY A 216 -1.97 9.49 13.64
CA GLY A 216 -2.75 10.72 13.76
C GLY A 216 -3.30 11.24 12.44
N ALA A 217 -3.31 10.44 11.38
CA ALA A 217 -4.02 10.84 10.16
C ALA A 217 -5.51 11.00 10.43
N PHE A 218 -6.07 12.09 9.93
CA PHE A 218 -7.48 12.42 10.00
C PHE A 218 -8.34 11.34 9.32
N LEU A 219 -7.89 10.83 8.18
CA LEU A 219 -8.49 9.70 7.46
C LEU A 219 -7.45 9.00 6.57
N THR A 220 -7.82 7.84 6.02
CA THR A 220 -7.14 7.16 4.93
C THR A 220 -8.10 6.98 3.74
N TYR A 221 -7.57 6.76 2.54
CA TYR A 221 -8.38 6.59 1.32
C TYR A 221 -8.39 5.14 0.85
N GLY A 222 -9.60 4.62 0.60
CA GLY A 222 -9.84 3.36 -0.08
C GLY A 222 -10.84 3.52 -1.22
N SER A 223 -10.69 2.74 -2.30
CA SER A 223 -11.64 2.79 -3.42
C SER A 223 -12.90 1.98 -3.10
N LEU A 224 -14.01 2.27 -3.78
CA LEU A 224 -15.25 1.50 -3.61
C LEU A 224 -15.08 0.06 -4.12
N ASP A 225 -14.46 -0.06 -5.28
CA ASP A 225 -14.04 -1.31 -5.92
C ASP A 225 -12.74 -1.08 -6.70
N SER A 226 -12.19 -2.12 -7.33
CA SER A 226 -10.94 -2.01 -8.08
C SER A 226 -11.05 -1.15 -9.33
N ALA A 227 -12.25 -1.01 -9.92
CA ALA A 227 -12.47 -0.19 -11.10
C ALA A 227 -12.61 1.31 -10.76
N GLN A 228 -13.05 1.63 -9.55
CA GLN A 228 -13.22 3.00 -9.06
C GLN A 228 -12.01 3.51 -8.24
N ALA A 229 -10.81 3.01 -8.51
CA ALA A 229 -9.60 3.60 -7.94
C ALA A 229 -9.33 4.99 -8.56
N THR A 230 -9.26 6.03 -7.72
CA THR A 230 -9.02 7.42 -8.14
C THR A 230 -7.55 7.83 -8.01
N ALA A 231 -6.70 6.96 -7.47
CA ALA A 231 -5.25 7.18 -7.35
C ALA A 231 -4.47 5.86 -7.50
N PRO A 232 -3.23 5.88 -8.05
CA PRO A 232 -2.39 4.69 -8.16
C PRO A 232 -2.14 4.01 -6.81
N GLY A 233 -2.22 2.67 -6.77
CA GLY A 233 -2.02 1.86 -5.57
C GLY A 233 -3.12 2.00 -4.51
N GLN A 234 -4.31 2.48 -4.88
CA GLN A 234 -5.44 2.58 -3.96
C GLN A 234 -6.06 1.22 -3.69
N THR A 235 -6.02 0.81 -2.43
CA THR A 235 -6.66 -0.42 -1.93
C THR A 235 -8.17 -0.24 -1.83
N VAL A 236 -8.91 -1.32 -2.02
CA VAL A 236 -10.36 -1.32 -1.83
C VAL A 236 -10.70 -1.08 -0.35
N ALA A 237 -11.64 -0.18 -0.06
CA ALA A 237 -12.03 0.20 1.30
C ALA A 237 -12.42 -1.01 2.18
N ARG A 238 -13.04 -2.03 1.57
CA ARG A 238 -13.39 -3.27 2.25
C ARG A 238 -12.15 -4.04 2.74
N GLU A 239 -11.04 -4.01 2.00
CA GLU A 239 -9.80 -4.64 2.44
C GLU A 239 -9.15 -3.83 3.58
N LEU A 240 -9.12 -2.50 3.51
CA LEU A 240 -8.67 -1.67 4.63
C LEU A 240 -9.47 -2.00 5.91
N ARG A 241 -10.80 -2.10 5.79
CA ARG A 241 -11.69 -2.39 6.93
C ARG A 241 -11.60 -3.81 7.46
N ARG A 242 -11.59 -4.84 6.58
CA ARG A 242 -11.71 -6.24 7.00
C ARG A 242 -10.38 -6.98 7.06
N LEU A 243 -9.53 -6.77 6.06
CA LEU A 243 -8.24 -7.45 5.98
C LEU A 243 -7.24 -6.80 6.93
N TYR A 244 -7.05 -5.49 6.81
CA TYR A 244 -6.08 -4.75 7.62
C TYR A 244 -6.65 -4.24 8.95
N ARG A 245 -7.98 -4.20 9.09
CA ARG A 245 -8.67 -3.72 10.31
C ARG A 245 -8.19 -2.34 10.75
N VAL A 246 -8.08 -1.41 9.79
CA VAL A 246 -7.49 -0.07 10.04
C VAL A 246 -8.17 0.71 11.17
N HIS A 247 -9.43 0.42 11.49
CA HIS A 247 -10.17 0.98 12.62
C HIS A 247 -9.60 0.61 13.99
N ASP A 248 -8.92 -0.53 14.07
CA ASP A 248 -8.42 -1.10 15.33
C ASP A 248 -6.90 -0.87 15.49
N ILE A 249 -6.21 -0.41 14.44
CA ILE A 249 -4.76 -0.21 14.47
C ILE A 249 -4.42 1.04 15.31
N THR A 250 -3.55 0.84 16.29
CA THR A 250 -2.97 1.90 17.14
C THR A 250 -1.44 1.90 17.03
N GLU A 251 -0.78 2.83 17.72
CA GLU A 251 0.70 2.83 17.81
C GLU A 251 1.24 1.59 18.56
N ARG A 252 0.39 0.89 19.32
CA ARG A 252 0.75 -0.32 20.07
C ARG A 252 0.63 -1.59 19.25
N THR A 253 -0.20 -1.59 18.20
CA THR A 253 -0.44 -2.74 17.32
C THR A 253 0.87 -3.31 16.79
N LEU A 254 1.04 -4.62 16.92
CA LEU A 254 2.21 -5.32 16.41
C LEU A 254 2.21 -5.27 14.88
N VAL A 255 3.27 -4.74 14.30
CA VAL A 255 3.45 -4.71 12.85
C VAL A 255 4.30 -5.91 12.44
N THR A 256 3.83 -6.63 11.44
CA THR A 256 4.57 -7.68 10.75
C THR A 256 4.40 -7.52 9.25
N GLY A 257 5.17 -8.22 8.43
CA GLY A 257 4.95 -8.12 7.00
C GLY A 257 5.81 -8.98 6.11
N LEU A 258 5.60 -8.83 4.81
CA LEU A 258 6.34 -9.57 3.77
C LEU A 258 7.24 -8.61 3.00
N VAL A 259 8.55 -8.83 3.06
CA VAL A 259 9.55 -8.08 2.30
C VAL A 259 9.90 -8.84 1.03
N GLY A 260 9.85 -8.18 -0.12
CA GLY A 260 10.13 -8.80 -1.42
C GLY A 260 9.92 -7.83 -2.58
N SER A 261 10.10 -8.31 -3.80
CA SER A 261 9.65 -7.61 -5.01
C SER A 261 9.47 -8.58 -6.18
N PRO A 262 8.26 -8.65 -6.80
CA PRO A 262 7.00 -8.03 -6.38
C PRO A 262 6.33 -8.79 -5.22
N VAL A 263 5.53 -8.09 -4.40
CA VAL A 263 4.76 -8.68 -3.28
C VAL A 263 3.31 -8.21 -3.17
N ALA A 264 2.89 -7.27 -4.02
CA ALA A 264 1.52 -6.72 -4.00
C ALA A 264 0.41 -7.79 -4.04
N HIS A 265 0.60 -8.88 -4.78
CA HIS A 265 -0.39 -9.96 -4.93
C HIS A 265 -0.18 -11.15 -3.99
N SER A 266 0.70 -11.02 -2.99
CA SER A 266 0.94 -12.12 -2.05
C SER A 266 -0.33 -12.46 -1.25
N LEU A 267 -0.56 -13.75 -1.02
CA LEU A 267 -1.61 -14.23 -0.12
C LEU A 267 -1.22 -14.12 1.36
N SER A 268 0.06 -13.86 1.68
CA SER A 268 0.52 -13.80 3.07
C SER A 268 -0.26 -12.80 3.94
N PRO A 269 -0.58 -11.57 3.50
CA PRO A 269 -1.44 -10.67 4.27
C PRO A 269 -2.81 -11.27 4.57
N ARG A 270 -3.43 -12.00 3.62
CA ARG A 270 -4.73 -12.65 3.85
C ARG A 270 -4.63 -13.75 4.89
N ILE A 271 -3.60 -14.59 4.81
CA ILE A 271 -3.38 -15.69 5.75
C ILE A 271 -3.11 -15.16 7.16
N HIS A 272 -2.11 -14.28 7.31
CA HIS A 272 -1.67 -13.83 8.64
C HIS A 272 -2.68 -12.90 9.31
N ASN A 273 -3.29 -11.95 8.57
CA ASN A 273 -4.29 -11.09 9.19
C ASN A 273 -5.55 -11.87 9.59
N ALA A 274 -5.96 -12.89 8.84
CA ALA A 274 -7.06 -13.76 9.25
C ALA A 274 -6.71 -14.55 10.52
N ALA A 275 -5.49 -15.08 10.61
CA ALA A 275 -5.01 -15.77 11.81
C ALA A 275 -4.96 -14.82 13.03
N PHE A 276 -4.46 -13.59 12.87
CA PHE A 276 -4.45 -12.59 13.94
C PHE A 276 -5.86 -12.24 14.42
N ALA A 277 -6.82 -12.06 13.51
CA ALA A 277 -8.21 -11.83 13.88
C ALA A 277 -8.81 -13.02 14.64
N ALA A 278 -8.60 -14.25 14.15
CA ALA A 278 -9.14 -15.46 14.78
C ALA A 278 -8.57 -15.69 16.19
N LEU A 279 -7.34 -15.26 16.44
CA LEU A 279 -6.67 -15.37 17.74
C LEU A 279 -6.85 -14.13 18.64
N GLY A 280 -7.57 -13.10 18.18
CA GLY A 280 -7.73 -11.85 18.93
C GLY A 280 -6.43 -11.08 19.17
N LEU A 281 -5.44 -11.24 18.28
CA LEU A 281 -4.13 -10.57 18.41
C LEU A 281 -4.19 -9.17 17.79
N ASP A 282 -3.77 -8.17 18.57
CA ASP A 282 -3.54 -6.79 18.11
C ASP A 282 -2.29 -6.72 17.24
N ALA A 283 -2.41 -7.25 16.02
CA ALA A 283 -1.35 -7.35 15.04
C ALA A 283 -1.88 -7.12 13.62
N VAL A 284 -1.01 -6.57 12.77
CA VAL A 284 -1.26 -6.37 11.34
C VAL A 284 -0.09 -6.92 10.52
N TYR A 285 -0.40 -7.55 9.39
CA TYR A 285 0.55 -8.06 8.42
C TYR A 285 0.46 -7.28 7.11
N ILE A 286 1.54 -6.62 6.69
CA ILE A 286 1.56 -5.69 5.53
C ILE A 286 2.61 -6.13 4.50
N PRO A 287 2.35 -6.05 3.18
CA PRO A 287 3.40 -6.22 2.18
C PRO A 287 4.32 -4.99 2.14
N PHE A 288 5.63 -5.24 2.18
CA PHE A 288 6.70 -4.25 2.06
C PHE A 288 7.47 -4.49 0.77
N GLU A 289 6.98 -3.93 -0.33
CA GLU A 289 7.65 -4.05 -1.61
C GLU A 289 8.91 -3.18 -1.66
N THR A 290 10.07 -3.80 -1.85
CA THR A 290 11.34 -3.07 -1.93
C THR A 290 12.27 -3.70 -2.96
N ALA A 291 13.00 -2.88 -3.71
CA ALA A 291 14.10 -3.34 -4.54
C ALA A 291 15.42 -3.46 -3.74
N ASP A 292 15.57 -2.66 -2.67
CA ASP A 292 16.74 -2.63 -1.80
C ASP A 292 16.35 -3.05 -0.38
N VAL A 293 16.63 -4.31 -0.05
CA VAL A 293 16.36 -4.84 1.29
C VAL A 293 17.28 -4.24 2.36
N SER A 294 18.50 -3.83 1.99
CA SER A 294 19.44 -3.25 2.94
C SER A 294 19.02 -1.85 3.37
N ASP A 295 18.55 -1.01 2.43
CA ASP A 295 17.95 0.29 2.77
C ASP A 295 16.69 0.12 3.63
N PHE A 296 15.81 -0.82 3.27
CA PHE A 296 14.63 -1.15 4.05
C PHE A 296 14.98 -1.56 5.48
N VAL A 297 15.90 -2.53 5.66
CA VAL A 297 16.28 -2.99 6.99
C VAL A 297 16.89 -1.84 7.80
N ARG A 298 17.82 -1.09 7.22
CA ARG A 298 18.49 0.04 7.89
C ARG A 298 17.51 1.13 8.31
N ARG A 299 16.61 1.57 7.42
CA ARG A 299 15.75 2.74 7.66
C ARG A 299 14.40 2.42 8.28
N MET A 300 13.89 1.20 8.14
CA MET A 300 12.54 0.85 8.59
C MET A 300 12.53 -0.25 9.65
N ALA A 301 13.37 -1.28 9.54
CA ALA A 301 13.24 -2.46 10.39
C ALA A 301 14.13 -2.45 11.64
N ARG A 302 15.42 -2.14 11.49
CA ARG A 302 16.45 -2.27 12.51
C ARG A 302 16.19 -1.33 13.70
N PRO A 303 15.99 -1.85 14.94
CA PRO A 303 15.61 -1.03 16.10
C PRO A 303 16.49 0.21 16.33
N CYS A 304 17.81 0.06 16.22
CA CYS A 304 18.77 1.13 16.51
C CYS A 304 18.92 2.20 15.40
N THR A 305 18.53 1.91 14.15
CA THR A 305 18.71 2.83 13.01
C THR A 305 17.42 3.25 12.33
N ARG A 306 16.31 2.54 12.61
CA ARG A 306 15.01 2.82 11.99
C ARG A 306 14.55 4.25 12.26
N LYS A 307 13.88 4.79 11.26
CA LYS A 307 13.48 6.18 11.16
C LYS A 307 12.05 6.44 11.61
N LEU A 308 11.33 5.37 11.95
CA LEU A 308 9.96 5.35 12.44
C LEU A 308 9.89 4.59 13.77
N SER A 309 9.22 5.17 14.77
CA SER A 309 8.99 4.51 16.06
C SER A 309 7.74 3.64 15.99
N TRP A 310 7.90 2.34 15.72
CA TRP A 310 6.77 1.42 15.52
C TRP A 310 7.03 0.03 16.12
N ASN A 311 5.97 -0.71 16.40
CA ASN A 311 6.05 -2.04 16.99
C ASN A 311 6.24 -3.12 15.91
N LEU A 312 7.22 -2.93 15.01
CA LEU A 312 7.61 -3.96 14.04
C LEU A 312 8.28 -5.12 14.77
N ARG A 313 7.77 -6.34 14.60
CA ARG A 313 8.24 -7.53 15.35
C ARG A 313 8.70 -8.71 14.50
N GLY A 314 8.30 -8.76 13.24
CA GLY A 314 8.71 -9.84 12.36
C GLY A 314 8.45 -9.56 10.89
N LEU A 315 9.25 -10.17 10.05
CA LEU A 315 9.18 -10.06 8.61
C LEU A 315 9.30 -11.45 7.99
N SER A 316 8.39 -11.83 7.13
CA SER A 316 8.70 -12.84 6.13
C SER A 316 9.52 -12.18 5.02
N VAL A 317 10.46 -12.91 4.45
CA VAL A 317 11.32 -12.45 3.35
C VAL A 317 11.09 -13.39 2.17
N THR A 318 10.75 -12.83 1.02
CA THR A 318 10.59 -13.58 -0.23
C THR A 318 11.57 -13.12 -1.31
N ALA A 319 11.44 -13.68 -2.51
CA ALA A 319 12.26 -13.32 -3.64
C ALA A 319 12.24 -11.79 -3.90
N PRO A 320 13.38 -11.20 -4.31
CA PRO A 320 14.70 -11.82 -4.47
C PRO A 320 15.57 -11.78 -3.19
N HIS A 321 15.02 -11.41 -2.04
CA HIS A 321 15.80 -10.92 -0.88
C HIS A 321 16.27 -11.97 0.12
N LYS A 322 15.86 -13.24 -0.02
CA LYS A 322 16.16 -14.29 0.96
C LYS A 322 17.66 -14.47 1.24
N THR A 323 18.51 -14.24 0.25
CA THR A 323 19.98 -14.31 0.40
C THR A 323 20.55 -12.96 0.86
N ALA A 324 20.13 -11.87 0.22
CA ALA A 324 20.67 -10.53 0.47
C ALA A 324 20.43 -10.04 1.91
N VAL A 325 19.26 -10.36 2.48
CA VAL A 325 18.89 -9.95 3.85
C VAL A 325 19.85 -10.46 4.91
N MET A 326 20.52 -11.61 4.67
CA MET A 326 21.37 -12.27 5.68
C MET A 326 22.50 -11.37 6.18
N SER A 327 23.08 -10.54 5.30
CA SER A 327 24.12 -9.58 5.64
C SER A 327 23.67 -8.46 6.58
N GLN A 328 22.36 -8.32 6.79
CA GLN A 328 21.76 -7.28 7.61
C GLN A 328 21.33 -7.81 9.00
N LEU A 329 21.54 -9.08 9.28
CA LEU A 329 21.07 -9.76 10.50
C LEU A 329 22.18 -9.86 11.54
N ASP A 330 21.81 -9.78 12.81
CA ASP A 330 22.75 -9.90 13.94
C ASP A 330 23.01 -11.37 14.29
N TRP A 331 22.01 -12.23 14.03
CA TRP A 331 22.13 -13.67 14.20
C TRP A 331 21.34 -14.41 13.12
N VAL A 332 21.86 -15.56 12.68
CA VAL A 332 21.20 -16.46 11.72
C VAL A 332 21.21 -17.86 12.30
N GLU A 333 20.07 -18.55 12.27
CA GLU A 333 20.01 -19.93 12.75
C GLU A 333 20.98 -20.83 11.96
N PRO A 334 21.61 -21.85 12.59
CA PRO A 334 22.61 -22.70 11.93
C PRO A 334 22.12 -23.30 10.61
N LYS A 335 20.90 -23.85 10.60
CA LYS A 335 20.24 -24.39 9.40
C LYS A 335 20.11 -23.34 8.28
N ALA A 336 19.67 -22.12 8.59
CA ALA A 336 19.53 -21.06 7.59
C ALA A 336 20.90 -20.57 7.07
N ALA A 337 21.93 -20.58 7.91
CA ALA A 337 23.30 -20.27 7.52
C ALA A 337 23.84 -21.32 6.53
N GLU A 338 23.63 -22.61 6.80
CA GLU A 338 23.98 -23.70 5.87
C GLU A 338 23.20 -23.62 4.55
N ILE A 339 21.89 -23.36 4.62
CA ILE A 339 21.06 -23.13 3.44
C ILE A 339 21.56 -21.89 2.68
N GLY A 340 22.10 -20.89 3.36
CA GLY A 340 22.46 -19.60 2.78
C GLY A 340 21.23 -18.82 2.30
N ALA A 341 20.10 -18.93 3.03
CA ALA A 341 18.91 -18.12 2.80
C ALA A 341 18.04 -18.02 4.06
N VAL A 342 17.48 -16.83 4.30
CA VAL A 342 16.53 -16.52 5.38
C VAL A 342 15.19 -16.11 4.78
N ASN A 343 14.10 -16.73 5.24
CA ASN A 343 12.74 -16.37 4.83
C ASN A 343 11.91 -15.77 5.99
N THR A 344 12.44 -15.76 7.21
CA THR A 344 11.76 -15.27 8.41
C THR A 344 12.76 -14.49 9.25
N VAL A 345 12.46 -13.23 9.55
CA VAL A 345 13.24 -12.38 10.44
C VAL A 345 12.38 -12.05 11.65
N ARG A 346 12.91 -12.31 12.85
CA ARG A 346 12.29 -11.92 14.12
C ARG A 346 13.09 -10.79 14.74
N ILE A 347 12.39 -9.81 15.29
CA ILE A 347 12.99 -8.68 16.01
C ILE A 347 12.85 -8.97 17.51
N GLU A 348 13.99 -9.18 18.17
CA GLU A 348 14.09 -9.50 19.60
C GLU A 348 14.97 -8.47 20.31
N GLY A 349 14.34 -7.60 21.12
CA GLY A 349 15.05 -6.45 21.67
C GLY A 349 15.58 -5.56 20.54
N ASP A 350 16.90 -5.39 20.49
CA ASP A 350 17.60 -4.62 19.46
C ASP A 350 18.18 -5.48 18.33
N GLU A 351 18.00 -6.81 18.38
CA GLU A 351 18.58 -7.76 17.43
C GLU A 351 17.60 -8.22 16.34
N LEU A 352 18.14 -8.42 15.14
CA LEU A 352 17.50 -9.03 13.99
C LEU A 352 17.98 -10.48 13.84
N ARG A 353 17.07 -11.44 14.06
CA ARG A 353 17.35 -12.88 14.02
C ARG A 353 16.73 -13.53 12.79
N GLY A 354 17.53 -14.25 12.01
CA GLY A 354 17.11 -14.93 10.77
C GLY A 354 16.84 -16.41 10.93
N TYR A 355 15.75 -16.87 10.29
CA TYR A 355 15.31 -18.26 10.25
C TYR A 355 14.88 -18.67 8.84
N ASN A 356 14.85 -19.98 8.58
CA ASN A 356 14.38 -20.58 7.35
C ASN A 356 13.32 -21.66 7.64
N THR A 357 12.06 -21.29 7.44
CA THR A 357 10.91 -22.20 7.57
C THR A 357 10.57 -22.92 6.26
N ASP A 358 11.10 -22.47 5.11
CA ASP A 358 10.88 -23.14 3.82
C ASP A 358 11.46 -24.55 3.83
N ALA A 359 12.60 -24.78 4.46
CA ALA A 359 13.23 -26.09 4.50
C ALA A 359 12.33 -27.16 5.11
N GLU A 360 11.52 -26.84 6.12
CA GLU A 360 10.57 -27.81 6.69
C GLU A 360 9.34 -27.98 5.81
N ALA A 361 8.91 -26.92 5.13
CA ALA A 361 7.75 -26.95 4.25
C ALA A 361 8.04 -27.63 2.88
N ALA A 362 9.29 -27.58 2.40
CA ALA A 362 9.65 -27.91 1.02
C ALA A 362 9.35 -29.36 0.63
N LEU A 363 9.60 -30.31 1.54
CA LEU A 363 9.36 -31.74 1.29
C LEU A 363 8.02 -32.24 1.82
N LYS A 364 7.29 -31.42 2.59
CA LYS A 364 6.02 -31.83 3.20
C LYS A 364 4.99 -32.35 2.17
N PRO A 365 4.88 -31.79 0.94
CA PRO A 365 3.99 -32.36 -0.08
C PRO A 365 4.41 -33.74 -0.59
N LEU A 366 5.67 -34.14 -0.40
CA LEU A 366 6.23 -35.42 -0.85
C LEU A 366 6.21 -36.49 0.25
N ASP A 367 5.93 -36.11 1.49
CA ASP A 367 5.90 -37.03 2.63
C ASP A 367 4.89 -38.17 2.38
N GLY A 368 5.37 -39.42 2.43
CA GLY A 368 4.57 -40.62 2.22
C GLY A 368 4.24 -40.94 0.76
N LEU A 369 4.64 -40.10 -0.21
CA LEU A 369 4.42 -40.35 -1.63
C LEU A 369 5.61 -41.04 -2.31
N ILE A 370 6.83 -40.75 -1.87
CA ILE A 370 8.06 -41.32 -2.44
C ILE A 370 9.15 -41.47 -1.39
N ASP A 371 9.95 -42.53 -1.48
CA ASP A 371 11.22 -42.61 -0.76
C ASP A 371 12.28 -41.79 -1.51
N LEU A 372 12.80 -40.77 -0.85
CA LEU A 372 13.77 -39.84 -1.43
C LEU A 372 15.20 -40.40 -1.40
N SER A 373 15.46 -41.49 -0.67
CA SER A 373 16.79 -42.10 -0.61
C SER A 373 17.23 -42.62 -1.99
N GLY A 374 18.25 -41.99 -2.57
CA GLY A 374 18.76 -42.31 -3.91
C GLY A 374 17.90 -41.84 -5.08
N ALA A 375 16.73 -41.24 -4.82
CA ALA A 375 15.82 -40.74 -5.84
C ALA A 375 16.45 -39.59 -6.63
N ARG A 376 16.18 -39.53 -7.93
CA ARG A 376 16.62 -38.45 -8.82
C ARG A 376 15.58 -37.34 -8.81
N VAL A 377 15.97 -36.15 -8.36
CA VAL A 377 15.05 -35.02 -8.21
C VAL A 377 15.50 -33.85 -9.08
N ALA A 378 14.63 -33.40 -9.99
CA ALA A 378 14.83 -32.16 -10.73
C ALA A 378 14.31 -30.98 -9.91
N VAL A 379 15.15 -29.98 -9.68
CA VAL A 379 14.79 -28.75 -8.96
C VAL A 379 14.79 -27.58 -9.94
N ILE A 380 13.63 -26.95 -10.15
CA ILE A 380 13.47 -25.83 -11.07
C ILE A 380 13.68 -24.51 -10.32
N GLY A 381 14.82 -23.87 -10.57
CA GLY A 381 15.23 -22.60 -10.00
C GLY A 381 16.50 -22.69 -9.16
N ALA A 382 17.12 -21.53 -8.93
CA ALA A 382 18.39 -21.40 -8.20
C ALA A 382 18.32 -20.29 -7.12
N GLY A 383 17.12 -20.02 -6.61
CA GLY A 383 16.86 -18.99 -5.59
C GLY A 383 16.84 -19.56 -4.16
N GLY A 384 16.52 -18.71 -3.18
CA GLY A 384 16.50 -19.11 -1.76
C GLY A 384 15.59 -20.31 -1.44
N ALA A 385 14.45 -20.46 -2.13
CA ALA A 385 13.57 -21.62 -1.97
C ALA A 385 14.21 -22.91 -2.51
N ALA A 386 14.86 -22.84 -3.67
CA ALA A 386 15.60 -23.98 -4.25
C ALA A 386 16.76 -24.41 -3.33
N ARG A 387 17.45 -23.45 -2.72
CA ARG A 387 18.51 -23.74 -1.72
C ARG A 387 17.96 -24.50 -0.51
N ALA A 388 16.80 -24.09 0.02
CA ALA A 388 16.16 -24.77 1.15
C ALA A 388 15.72 -26.20 0.78
N LEU A 389 15.16 -26.39 -0.43
CA LEU A 389 14.80 -27.70 -0.95
C LEU A 389 16.02 -28.61 -1.14
N LEU A 390 17.08 -28.11 -1.78
CA LEU A 390 18.33 -28.85 -2.01
C LEU A 390 18.99 -29.29 -0.70
N TRP A 391 19.02 -28.42 0.31
CA TRP A 391 19.54 -28.75 1.63
C TRP A 391 18.80 -29.95 2.24
N ARG A 392 17.46 -29.96 2.17
CA ARG A 392 16.66 -31.11 2.63
C ARG A 392 16.80 -32.36 1.79
N LEU A 393 16.85 -32.23 0.46
CA LEU A 393 17.05 -33.36 -0.45
C LEU A 393 18.38 -34.06 -0.15
N ARG A 394 19.45 -33.30 0.11
CA ARG A 394 20.74 -33.81 0.54
C ARG A 394 20.65 -34.58 1.85
N GLU A 395 19.96 -34.04 2.86
CA GLU A 395 19.75 -34.75 4.14
C GLU A 395 18.99 -36.07 3.97
N ARG A 396 18.10 -36.15 2.98
CA ARG A 396 17.32 -37.37 2.66
C ARG A 396 18.05 -38.34 1.71
N GLY A 397 19.27 -38.01 1.27
CA GLY A 397 20.07 -38.86 0.37
C GLY A 397 19.62 -38.85 -1.10
N ALA A 398 18.84 -37.85 -1.53
CA ALA A 398 18.40 -37.73 -2.92
C ALA A 398 19.52 -37.18 -3.82
N ARG A 399 19.48 -37.54 -5.11
CA ARG A 399 20.35 -37.03 -6.16
C ARG A 399 19.65 -35.89 -6.90
N ALA A 400 19.99 -34.66 -6.56
CA ALA A 400 19.34 -33.49 -7.12
C ALA A 400 20.05 -32.94 -8.36
N THR A 401 19.29 -32.42 -9.33
CA THR A 401 19.79 -31.64 -10.47
C THR A 401 19.06 -30.30 -10.54
N VAL A 402 19.81 -29.21 -10.56
CA VAL A 402 19.30 -27.84 -10.57
C VAL A 402 19.14 -27.34 -12.01
N PHE A 403 17.92 -26.94 -12.37
CA PHE A 403 17.59 -26.32 -13.65
C PHE A 403 17.32 -24.84 -13.45
N ALA A 404 18.10 -23.96 -14.09
CA ALA A 404 17.79 -22.52 -14.08
C ALA A 404 18.19 -21.82 -15.38
N ARG A 405 17.52 -20.69 -15.64
CA ARG A 405 17.79 -19.82 -16.81
C ARG A 405 19.23 -19.27 -16.81
N ASN A 406 19.75 -18.92 -15.64
CA ASN A 406 21.12 -18.45 -15.49
C ASN A 406 22.01 -19.63 -15.07
N GLY A 407 22.84 -20.11 -15.98
CA GLY A 407 23.70 -21.27 -15.77
C GLY A 407 24.80 -21.07 -14.72
N GLU A 408 25.25 -19.84 -14.48
CA GLU A 408 26.19 -19.55 -13.38
C GLU A 408 25.52 -19.68 -12.02
N ARG A 409 24.31 -19.11 -11.86
CA ARG A 409 23.52 -19.26 -10.63
C ARG A 409 23.13 -20.71 -10.37
N ALA A 410 22.78 -21.47 -11.41
CA ALA A 410 22.49 -22.89 -11.30
C ALA A 410 23.70 -23.65 -10.75
N ARG A 411 24.87 -23.50 -11.38
CA ARG A 411 26.12 -24.14 -10.96
C ARG A 411 26.53 -23.74 -9.55
N ALA A 412 26.49 -22.46 -9.21
CA ALA A 412 26.83 -21.98 -7.87
C ALA A 412 25.91 -22.58 -6.80
N THR A 413 24.61 -22.69 -7.08
CA THR A 413 23.64 -23.30 -6.16
C THR A 413 23.87 -24.80 -6.04
N ALA A 414 24.03 -25.51 -7.16
CA ALA A 414 24.21 -26.96 -7.16
C ALA A 414 25.50 -27.38 -6.44
N ASN A 415 26.62 -26.70 -6.71
CA ASN A 415 27.91 -26.94 -6.05
C ASN A 415 27.82 -26.79 -4.52
N ALA A 416 27.02 -25.83 -4.02
CA ALA A 416 26.86 -25.63 -2.59
C ALA A 416 26.20 -26.82 -1.85
N PHE A 417 25.49 -27.68 -2.57
CA PHE A 417 24.78 -28.83 -2.00
C PHE A 417 25.23 -30.18 -2.57
N GLY A 418 26.30 -30.21 -3.39
CA GLY A 418 26.76 -31.44 -4.05
C GLY A 418 25.77 -32.00 -5.07
N ALA A 419 25.02 -31.11 -5.73
CA ALA A 419 24.05 -31.44 -6.77
C ALA A 419 24.62 -31.17 -8.17
N ASP A 420 23.95 -31.70 -9.20
CA ASP A 420 24.25 -31.39 -10.60
C ASP A 420 23.55 -30.11 -11.06
N ALA A 421 24.02 -29.48 -12.13
CA ALA A 421 23.40 -28.29 -12.70
C ALA A 421 23.24 -28.39 -14.21
N VAL A 422 22.07 -27.97 -14.69
CA VAL A 422 21.76 -27.84 -16.12
C VAL A 422 21.26 -26.42 -16.38
N ALA A 423 21.93 -25.71 -17.30
CA ALA A 423 21.42 -24.44 -17.81
C ALA A 423 20.28 -24.75 -18.80
N PHE A 424 19.10 -24.16 -18.57
CA PHE A 424 17.95 -24.35 -19.46
C PHE A 424 17.62 -23.05 -20.19
N ALA A 425 17.67 -23.07 -21.53
CA ALA A 425 17.17 -21.99 -22.37
C ALA A 425 15.66 -22.21 -22.58
N ALA A 426 14.82 -21.41 -21.90
CA ALA A 426 13.39 -21.52 -22.09
C ALA A 426 12.99 -20.96 -23.48
N ASN A 427 12.68 -21.83 -24.43
CA ASN A 427 11.72 -21.48 -25.48
C ASN A 427 10.32 -21.55 -24.85
N THR A 428 9.72 -20.40 -24.55
CA THR A 428 8.52 -20.23 -23.72
C THR A 428 7.18 -20.68 -24.34
N ASN A 429 7.17 -21.63 -25.28
CA ASN A 429 5.92 -22.09 -25.92
C ASN A 429 5.51 -23.55 -25.60
N ALA A 430 6.21 -24.27 -24.73
CA ALA A 430 5.96 -25.72 -24.53
C ALA A 430 5.30 -26.12 -23.20
N LEU A 431 4.62 -25.21 -22.50
CA LEU A 431 3.83 -25.54 -21.29
C LEU A 431 2.31 -25.54 -21.53
N GLY A 432 1.87 -25.35 -22.78
CA GLY A 432 0.51 -25.61 -23.23
C GLY A 432 0.38 -27.01 -23.80
N ALA A 433 -0.75 -27.67 -23.53
CA ALA A 433 -1.07 -29.01 -23.97
C ALA A 433 -0.73 -29.30 -25.47
N ASN A 434 -0.32 -30.54 -25.72
CA ASN A 434 0.01 -31.21 -26.99
C ASN A 434 1.45 -31.08 -27.55
N THR A 435 2.17 -32.21 -27.40
CA THR A 435 3.06 -32.88 -28.36
C THR A 435 3.92 -31.99 -29.28
N ASN A 436 5.14 -31.71 -28.81
CA ASN A 436 6.44 -31.81 -29.50
C ASN A 436 7.41 -30.81 -28.84
N ALA A 437 8.05 -31.26 -27.76
CA ALA A 437 9.14 -30.53 -27.13
C ALA A 437 10.37 -30.52 -28.07
N PRO A 438 11.07 -29.40 -28.27
CA PRO A 438 12.33 -29.40 -28.98
C PRO A 438 13.41 -30.08 -28.13
N GLU A 439 14.33 -30.79 -28.80
CA GLU A 439 15.42 -31.52 -28.18
C GLU A 439 16.24 -30.64 -27.22
N GLY A 440 16.39 -31.10 -25.97
CA GLY A 440 17.31 -30.47 -25.01
C GLY A 440 16.83 -30.27 -23.58
N ALA A 441 15.83 -31.01 -23.08
CA ALA A 441 15.73 -31.47 -21.69
C ALA A 441 14.46 -32.32 -21.52
N SER A 442 14.57 -33.63 -21.65
CA SER A 442 13.52 -34.53 -21.16
C SER A 442 13.69 -34.67 -19.65
N PHE A 443 12.63 -34.46 -18.87
CA PHE A 443 12.60 -34.88 -17.46
C PHE A 443 12.44 -36.40 -17.31
N GLY A 444 12.38 -37.15 -18.43
CA GLY A 444 12.42 -38.61 -18.47
C GLY A 444 13.75 -39.12 -17.93
N GLY A 445 13.81 -39.32 -16.62
CA GLY A 445 15.06 -39.51 -15.89
C GLY A 445 15.04 -38.93 -14.48
N PHE A 446 13.96 -38.28 -14.06
CA PHE A 446 13.76 -37.87 -12.68
C PHE A 446 12.54 -38.58 -12.10
N ASP A 447 12.66 -38.99 -10.85
CA ASP A 447 11.60 -39.63 -10.09
C ASP A 447 10.64 -38.57 -9.51
N VAL A 448 11.15 -37.34 -9.33
CA VAL A 448 10.38 -36.15 -8.91
C VAL A 448 10.87 -34.89 -9.64
N VAL A 449 9.94 -34.02 -10.02
CA VAL A 449 10.23 -32.65 -10.51
C VAL A 449 9.56 -31.66 -9.56
N VAL A 450 10.34 -30.72 -9.01
CA VAL A 450 9.90 -29.73 -8.01
C VAL A 450 10.29 -28.32 -8.41
#